data_AF-A0AAW0JGG6-F1
#
_entry.id   AF-A0AAW0JGG6-F1
#
_cell.length_a   1.000
_cell.length_b   1.000
_cell.length_c   1.000
_cell.angle_alpha   90.00
_cell.angle_beta   90.00
_cell.angle_gamma   90.00
#
_symmetry.space_group_name_H-M   'P 1'
#
loop_
_entity.id
_entity.type
_entity.pdbx_description
1 polymer ?
#
loop_
_entity_poly.entity_id
_entity_poly.type
_entity_poly.pdbx_seq_one_letter_code
_entity_poly.pdbx_strand_id
1 'polypeptide(L)'
;LSDSPWTNTSGSCKGRCFELQEVGPPDCRCDNLCKSYSSCCHDFDELCLKTARGWECTKDRCGEVRNEENACHCSEDCLSRGDCCTNYQVVCKGESHWVDDDCEEIKVPECPAGFVRPPLIIFSVDGFRASYMKKGSKVMPNIEKLRSCGTHAPYMRPVYPTKTFPNLYTLATNPMELLAIQCMILYSMLLSIFEGERSLTIDGGEVN
;
A
#
# COMPACT_ATOMS: atom_id res chain seq x y z
N LEU A 1 -31.43 12.59 3.03
CA LEU A 1 -30.22 13.22 3.60
C LEU A 1 -29.51 12.12 4.37
N SER A 2 -28.48 11.51 3.77
CA SER A 2 -27.71 10.45 4.41
C SER A 2 -26.76 11.10 5.41
N ASP A 3 -27.02 10.94 6.71
CA ASP A 3 -26.11 11.37 7.77
C ASP A 3 -24.81 10.55 7.66
N SER A 4 -23.82 11.10 6.96
CA SER A 4 -22.46 10.58 7.04
C SER A 4 -21.97 10.85 8.47
N PRO A 5 -21.42 9.85 9.18
CA PRO A 5 -20.95 10.03 10.55
C PRO A 5 -20.00 11.22 10.65
N TRP A 6 -20.36 12.21 11.46
CA TRP A 6 -19.56 13.41 11.64
C TRP A 6 -18.23 13.06 12.33
N THR A 7 -17.12 13.48 11.74
CA THR A 7 -15.76 13.27 12.28
C THR A 7 -15.17 14.61 12.69
N ASN A 8 -14.63 14.69 13.90
CA ASN A 8 -13.96 15.86 14.43
C ASN A 8 -12.49 15.88 13.98
N THR A 9 -12.17 16.70 12.97
CA THR A 9 -10.81 16.81 12.43
C THR A 9 -9.84 17.61 13.30
N SER A 10 -10.30 18.22 14.41
CA SER A 10 -9.48 19.02 15.32
C SER A 10 -8.47 18.22 16.15
N GLY A 11 -8.52 16.88 16.13
CA GLY A 11 -7.50 16.04 16.76
C GLY A 11 -6.15 16.12 16.02
N SER A 12 -5.14 15.43 16.56
CA SER A 12 -3.76 15.44 16.04
C SER A 12 -3.25 14.02 15.77
N CYS A 13 -2.44 13.87 14.71
CA CYS A 13 -1.72 12.64 14.36
C CYS A 13 -0.31 12.55 14.95
N LYS A 14 0.09 13.46 15.84
CA LYS A 14 1.42 13.43 16.47
C LYS A 14 1.62 12.13 17.26
N GLY A 15 2.54 11.28 16.80
CA GLY A 15 2.81 9.96 17.38
C GLY A 15 1.78 8.87 17.04
N ARG A 16 0.88 9.14 16.09
CA ARG A 16 -0.21 8.22 15.67
C ARG A 16 -0.19 7.89 14.17
N CYS A 17 0.86 8.31 13.46
CA CYS A 17 0.95 8.08 12.01
C CYS A 17 0.96 6.59 11.67
N PHE A 18 0.04 6.19 10.80
CA PHE A 18 -0.16 4.81 10.34
C PHE A 18 -0.42 3.81 11.47
N GLU A 19 -1.11 4.26 12.52
CA GLU A 19 -1.58 3.36 13.58
C GLU A 19 -2.45 2.24 13.00
N LEU A 20 -2.28 1.02 13.53
CA LEU A 20 -3.05 -0.15 13.11
C LEU A 20 -4.44 -0.21 13.77
N GLN A 21 -4.72 0.69 14.72
CA GLN A 21 -5.97 0.72 15.45
C GLN A 21 -7.05 1.42 14.63
N GLU A 22 -8.19 0.76 14.45
CA GLU A 22 -9.36 1.39 13.84
C GLU A 22 -10.02 2.34 14.85
N VAL A 23 -9.90 3.64 14.58
CA VAL A 23 -10.59 4.69 15.33
C VAL A 23 -11.89 5.04 14.60
N GLY A 24 -13.02 4.91 15.29
CA GLY A 24 -14.34 5.21 14.76
C GLY A 24 -14.76 6.66 15.00
N PRO A 25 -15.76 7.18 14.27
CA PRO A 25 -16.36 8.48 14.54
C PRO A 25 -16.81 8.59 16.02
N PRO A 26 -16.64 9.75 16.68
CA PRO A 26 -16.31 11.06 16.11
C PRO A 26 -14.81 11.38 16.03
N ASP A 27 -13.92 10.49 16.46
CA ASP A 27 -12.49 10.78 16.52
C ASP A 27 -11.84 10.74 15.12
N CYS A 28 -10.88 11.64 14.88
CA CYS A 28 -10.12 11.63 13.62
C CYS A 28 -9.09 10.50 13.57
N ARG A 29 -8.90 9.99 12.37
CA ARG A 29 -8.08 8.84 12.02
C ARG A 29 -6.68 9.24 11.57
N CYS A 30 -5.70 8.38 11.82
CA CYS A 30 -4.32 8.54 11.38
C CYS A 30 -3.76 7.28 10.70
N ASP A 31 -4.62 6.32 10.38
CA ASP A 31 -4.28 5.11 9.62
C ASP A 31 -4.21 5.38 8.11
N ASN A 32 -3.77 4.38 7.35
CA ASN A 32 -3.59 4.46 5.90
C ASN A 32 -4.90 4.64 5.10
N LEU A 33 -6.08 4.37 5.67
CA LEU A 33 -7.38 4.51 5.01
C LEU A 33 -8.08 5.84 5.34
N CYS A 34 -7.55 6.65 6.27
CA CYS A 34 -8.23 7.88 6.71
C CYS A 34 -8.59 8.81 5.54
N LYS A 35 -7.73 8.86 4.50
CA LYS A 35 -7.93 9.68 3.29
C LYS A 35 -9.08 9.18 2.44
N SER A 36 -9.24 7.87 2.31
CA SER A 36 -10.35 7.25 1.56
C SER A 36 -11.70 7.52 2.21
N TYR A 37 -11.73 7.67 3.54
CA TYR A 37 -12.93 7.97 4.31
C TYR A 37 -13.09 9.46 4.67
N SER A 38 -12.22 10.35 4.18
CA SER A 38 -12.21 11.78 4.53
C SER A 38 -12.29 12.06 6.04
N SER A 39 -11.63 11.22 6.84
CA SER A 39 -11.70 11.21 8.32
C SER A 39 -10.34 11.48 8.98
N CYS A 40 -9.34 11.89 8.21
CA CYS A 40 -8.02 12.22 8.76
C CYS A 40 -8.06 13.42 9.70
N CYS A 41 -7.17 13.44 10.69
CA CYS A 41 -6.90 14.66 11.45
C CYS A 41 -6.34 15.77 10.54
N HIS A 42 -6.52 17.03 10.92
CA HIS A 42 -6.11 18.18 10.12
C HIS A 42 -4.59 18.21 9.79
N ASP A 43 -3.76 17.66 10.67
CA ASP A 43 -2.29 17.65 10.59
C ASP A 43 -1.70 16.35 9.99
N PHE A 44 -2.55 15.45 9.47
CA PHE A 44 -2.12 14.16 8.94
C PHE A 44 -1.10 14.28 7.80
N ASP A 45 -1.33 15.21 6.85
CA ASP A 45 -0.45 15.35 5.68
C ASP A 45 0.94 15.86 6.08
N GLU A 46 1.00 16.82 7.00
CA GLU A 46 2.26 17.42 7.45
C GLU A 46 3.07 16.45 8.32
N LEU A 47 2.40 15.68 9.18
CA LEU A 47 3.08 14.79 10.14
C LEU A 47 3.37 13.41 9.58
N CYS A 48 2.49 12.85 8.74
CA CYS A 48 2.57 11.45 8.31
C CYS A 48 3.02 11.30 6.85
N LEU A 49 2.83 12.32 6.01
CA LEU A 49 3.24 12.30 4.60
C LEU A 49 4.45 13.23 4.36
N LYS A 50 5.46 13.12 5.23
CA LYS A 50 6.71 13.88 5.13
C LYS A 50 7.47 13.51 3.86
N THR A 51 7.99 14.53 3.17
CA THR A 51 8.75 14.37 1.92
C THR A 51 10.09 15.13 1.93
N ALA A 52 10.42 15.81 3.03
CA ALA A 52 11.63 16.61 3.12
C ALA A 52 12.88 15.74 2.98
N ARG A 53 13.84 16.24 2.19
CA ARG A 53 15.13 15.59 1.84
C ARG A 53 15.02 14.25 1.11
N GLY A 54 13.83 13.89 0.60
CA GLY A 54 13.62 12.67 -0.20
C GLY A 54 13.71 11.37 0.61
N TRP A 55 13.94 10.26 -0.09
CA TRP A 55 13.84 8.90 0.46
C TRP A 55 15.17 8.16 0.57
N GLU A 56 16.27 8.86 0.31
CA GLU A 56 17.62 8.30 0.24
C GLU A 56 18.56 9.09 1.15
N CYS A 57 19.41 8.36 1.88
CA CYS A 57 20.57 8.92 2.53
C CYS A 57 21.65 9.29 1.50
N THR A 58 22.34 10.37 1.79
CA THR A 58 23.55 10.82 1.09
C THR A 58 24.72 10.84 2.07
N LYS A 59 25.95 10.87 1.56
CA LYS A 59 27.15 10.83 2.42
C LYS A 59 27.22 11.97 3.44
N ASP A 60 26.65 13.14 3.12
CA ASP A 60 26.57 14.29 4.01
C ASP A 60 25.54 14.14 5.14
N ARG A 61 24.59 13.20 5.01
CA ARG A 61 23.54 12.94 6.01
C ARG A 61 23.91 11.86 7.01
N CYS A 62 24.99 11.13 6.80
CA CYS A 62 25.40 10.04 7.69
C CYS A 62 25.80 10.60 9.06
N GLY A 63 25.11 10.16 10.11
CA GLY A 63 25.33 10.65 11.47
C GLY A 63 24.77 12.06 11.70
N GLU A 64 23.79 12.48 10.89
CA GLU A 64 23.12 13.76 11.08
C GLU A 64 22.42 13.84 12.44
N VAL A 65 22.32 15.06 12.98
CA VAL A 65 21.41 15.33 14.10
C VAL A 65 19.99 15.15 13.57
N ARG A 66 19.20 14.38 14.31
CA ARG A 66 17.84 14.02 13.92
C ARG A 66 16.97 15.25 13.68
N ASN A 67 16.35 15.32 12.52
CA ASN A 67 15.32 16.30 12.19
C ASN A 67 14.00 15.58 11.87
N GLU A 68 13.00 15.77 12.72
CA GLU A 68 11.68 15.13 12.59
C GLU A 68 10.90 15.57 11.34
N GLU A 69 11.33 16.61 10.61
CA GLU A 69 10.71 17.02 9.34
C GLU A 69 11.10 16.10 8.17
N ASN A 70 12.22 15.38 8.29
CA ASN A 70 12.70 14.49 7.22
C ASN A 70 11.73 13.33 6.98
N ALA A 71 11.62 12.88 5.73
CA ALA A 71 10.80 11.72 5.37
C ALA A 71 11.36 10.42 5.96
N CYS A 72 12.67 10.29 5.98
CA CYS A 72 13.42 9.20 6.57
C CYS A 72 14.76 9.70 7.15
N HIS A 73 15.34 8.94 8.06
CA HIS A 73 16.48 9.37 8.86
C HIS A 73 17.79 8.67 8.48
N CYS A 74 18.90 9.38 8.69
CA CYS A 74 20.27 8.87 8.52
C CYS A 74 21.11 9.06 9.80
N SER A 75 20.43 9.30 10.94
CA SER A 75 21.00 9.41 12.27
C SER A 75 21.33 8.02 12.85
N GLU A 76 22.23 7.95 13.83
CA GLU A 76 22.65 6.66 14.42
C GLU A 76 21.53 5.92 15.19
N ASP A 77 20.49 6.63 15.62
CA ASP A 77 19.33 6.05 16.33
C ASP A 77 18.25 5.49 15.39
N CYS A 78 18.32 5.75 14.07
CA CYS A 78 17.23 5.42 13.15
C CYS A 78 16.92 3.91 13.11
N LEU A 79 17.94 3.05 13.29
CA LEU A 79 17.77 1.59 13.27
C LEU A 79 16.95 1.11 14.47
N SER A 80 17.18 1.72 15.64
CA SER A 80 16.44 1.40 16.86
C SER A 80 14.99 1.87 16.80
N ARG A 81 14.73 2.96 16.06
CA ARG A 81 13.39 3.53 15.85
C ARG A 81 12.65 2.94 14.64
N GLY A 82 13.35 2.24 13.75
CA GLY A 82 12.79 1.62 12.55
C GLY A 82 12.40 2.64 11.47
N ASP A 83 13.07 3.79 11.38
CA ASP A 83 12.72 4.89 10.47
C ASP A 83 13.90 5.39 9.60
N CYS A 84 14.90 4.54 9.40
CA CYS A 84 16.00 4.80 8.48
C CYS A 84 15.51 4.87 7.03
N CYS A 85 16.20 5.65 6.20
CA CYS A 85 16.08 5.48 4.75
C CYS A 85 16.58 4.08 4.35
N THR A 86 16.00 3.48 3.32
CA THR A 86 16.28 2.09 2.92
C THR A 86 17.72 1.84 2.48
N ASN A 87 18.44 2.88 2.06
CA ASN A 87 19.85 2.82 1.66
C ASN A 87 20.84 3.23 2.77
N TYR A 88 20.40 3.44 4.01
CA TYR A 88 21.24 3.91 5.12
C TYR A 88 22.48 3.03 5.34
N GLN A 89 22.31 1.72 5.44
CA GLN A 89 23.42 0.79 5.65
C GLN A 89 24.43 0.81 4.50
N VAL A 90 23.93 0.88 3.26
CA VAL A 90 24.77 0.97 2.06
C VAL A 90 25.61 2.26 2.06
N VAL A 91 24.97 3.41 2.29
CA VAL A 91 25.63 4.72 2.16
C VAL A 91 26.50 5.05 3.37
N CYS A 92 26.05 4.73 4.58
CA CYS A 92 26.66 5.18 5.83
C CYS A 92 27.48 4.10 6.55
N LYS A 93 27.18 2.82 6.34
CA LYS A 93 27.92 1.69 6.96
C LYS A 93 28.75 0.90 5.94
N GLY A 94 28.61 1.16 4.65
CA GLY A 94 29.41 0.54 3.59
C GLY A 94 28.95 -0.86 3.23
N GLU A 95 27.68 -1.21 3.47
CA GLU A 95 27.10 -2.47 3.03
C GLU A 95 26.81 -2.46 1.51
N SER A 96 26.60 -3.63 0.92
CA SER A 96 26.15 -3.79 -0.47
C SER A 96 24.64 -3.63 -0.59
N HIS A 97 24.15 -3.25 -1.78
CA HIS A 97 22.72 -3.38 -2.04
C HIS A 97 22.35 -4.87 -2.11
N TRP A 98 21.18 -5.23 -1.58
CA TRP A 98 20.67 -6.61 -1.65
C TRP A 98 20.72 -7.20 -3.05
N VAL A 99 20.56 -6.40 -4.10
CA VAL A 99 20.60 -6.87 -5.49
C VAL A 99 21.97 -7.34 -5.95
N ASP A 100 23.04 -6.80 -5.37
CA ASP A 100 24.43 -7.06 -5.74
C ASP A 100 25.01 -8.31 -5.06
N ASP A 101 24.39 -8.76 -3.97
CA ASP A 101 24.81 -9.98 -3.27
C ASP A 101 24.56 -11.24 -4.11
N ASP A 102 25.22 -12.35 -3.79
CA ASP A 102 24.96 -13.63 -4.46
C ASP A 102 23.62 -14.27 -4.01
N CYS A 103 23.09 -15.21 -4.80
CA CYS A 103 21.93 -16.01 -4.39
C CYS A 103 22.37 -17.09 -3.40
N GLU A 104 21.96 -16.98 -2.14
CA GLU A 104 22.18 -18.02 -1.13
C GLU A 104 20.89 -18.81 -0.84
N GLU A 105 21.02 -20.12 -0.60
CA GLU A 105 19.89 -21.00 -0.30
C GLU A 105 19.47 -20.87 1.17
N ILE A 106 18.28 -20.31 1.42
CA ILE A 106 17.71 -20.16 2.76
C ILE A 106 17.05 -21.49 3.20
N LYS A 107 17.80 -22.33 3.92
CA LYS A 107 17.31 -23.64 4.40
C LYS A 107 16.43 -23.54 5.63
N VAL A 108 16.69 -22.56 6.49
CA VAL A 108 15.94 -22.29 7.72
C VAL A 108 15.69 -20.78 7.84
N PRO A 109 14.56 -20.34 8.43
CA PRO A 109 14.31 -18.91 8.61
C PRO A 109 15.31 -18.24 9.55
N GLU A 110 15.98 -17.20 9.08
CA GLU A 110 16.91 -16.37 9.88
C GLU A 110 16.18 -15.12 10.38
N CYS A 111 15.45 -15.26 11.50
CA CYS A 111 14.67 -14.17 12.08
C CYS A 111 15.29 -13.67 13.39
N PRO A 112 15.23 -12.35 13.68
CA PRO A 112 15.60 -11.81 14.99
C PRO A 112 14.77 -12.40 16.14
N ALA A 113 15.25 -12.24 17.36
CA ALA A 113 14.52 -12.67 18.56
C ALA A 113 13.12 -12.00 18.63
N GLY A 114 12.11 -12.78 19.04
CA GLY A 114 10.71 -12.34 19.13
C GLY A 114 9.84 -12.76 17.95
N PHE A 115 10.43 -13.18 16.81
CA PHE A 115 9.67 -13.74 15.69
C PHE A 115 9.40 -15.23 15.90
N VAL A 116 8.13 -15.58 16.14
CA VAL A 116 7.71 -17.00 16.30
C VAL A 116 7.55 -17.73 14.97
N ARG A 117 7.42 -17.00 13.85
CA ARG A 117 7.26 -17.52 12.48
C ARG A 117 7.74 -16.47 11.47
N PRO A 118 8.18 -16.87 10.26
CA PRO A 118 8.57 -15.92 9.23
C PRO A 118 7.36 -15.06 8.80
N PRO A 119 7.50 -13.72 8.71
CA PRO A 119 6.45 -12.84 8.24
C PRO A 119 6.20 -13.03 6.73
N LEU A 120 4.95 -12.81 6.31
CA LEU A 120 4.56 -12.86 4.90
C LEU A 120 4.31 -11.44 4.39
N ILE A 121 5.01 -11.05 3.33
CA ILE A 121 4.80 -9.78 2.62
C ILE A 121 4.23 -10.11 1.24
N ILE A 122 3.04 -9.57 0.94
CA ILE A 122 2.41 -9.71 -0.37
C ILE A 122 2.68 -8.43 -1.16
N PHE A 123 3.56 -8.51 -2.15
CA PHE A 123 3.87 -7.40 -3.04
C PHE A 123 3.05 -7.49 -4.33
N SER A 124 1.90 -6.81 -4.37
CA SER A 124 1.01 -6.83 -5.53
C SER A 124 1.33 -5.71 -6.52
N VAL A 125 1.48 -6.06 -7.80
CA VAL A 125 1.72 -5.13 -8.91
C VAL A 125 0.57 -5.18 -9.91
N ASP A 126 -0.22 -4.10 -9.97
CA ASP A 126 -1.38 -4.05 -10.86
C ASP A 126 -0.95 -4.02 -12.35
N GLY A 127 -1.66 -4.77 -13.19
CA GLY A 127 -1.41 -4.83 -14.62
C GLY A 127 -0.07 -5.45 -15.04
N PHE A 128 0.64 -6.14 -14.13
CA PHE A 128 1.96 -6.70 -14.44
C PHE A 128 1.84 -7.93 -15.36
N ARG A 129 1.97 -7.70 -16.67
CA ARG A 129 1.89 -8.78 -17.67
C ARG A 129 3.10 -9.70 -17.53
N ALA A 130 2.88 -11.02 -17.54
CA ALA A 130 3.94 -12.03 -17.41
C ALA A 130 5.10 -11.86 -18.41
N SER A 131 4.81 -11.37 -19.63
CA SER A 131 5.84 -11.11 -20.64
C SER A 131 6.84 -10.00 -20.25
N TYR A 132 6.52 -9.15 -19.26
CA TYR A 132 7.45 -8.12 -18.79
C TYR A 132 8.67 -8.70 -18.11
N MET A 133 8.59 -9.90 -17.53
CA MET A 133 9.76 -10.61 -17.00
C MET A 133 10.83 -10.88 -18.07
N LYS A 134 10.45 -10.97 -19.35
CA LYS A 134 11.40 -11.15 -20.46
C LYS A 134 12.34 -9.97 -20.66
N LYS A 135 12.06 -8.80 -20.07
CA LYS A 135 13.00 -7.66 -20.08
C LYS A 135 14.25 -7.94 -19.24
N GLY A 136 14.17 -8.88 -18.29
CA GLY A 136 15.29 -9.36 -17.49
C GLY A 136 15.92 -8.32 -16.57
N SER A 137 17.14 -8.64 -16.11
CA SER A 137 17.89 -7.86 -15.11
C SER A 137 18.26 -6.45 -15.56
N LYS A 138 18.31 -6.19 -16.86
CA LYS A 138 18.64 -4.86 -17.40
C LYS A 138 17.62 -3.78 -17.02
N VAL A 139 16.36 -4.17 -16.80
CA VAL A 139 15.27 -3.23 -16.47
C VAL A 139 14.78 -3.43 -15.03
N MET A 140 14.74 -4.68 -14.55
CA MET A 140 14.18 -5.00 -13.24
C MET A 140 15.12 -5.94 -12.47
N PRO A 141 16.31 -5.47 -12.05
CA PRO A 141 17.32 -6.35 -11.45
C PRO A 141 16.82 -6.97 -10.13
N ASN A 142 16.14 -6.19 -9.28
CA ASN A 142 15.58 -6.69 -8.02
C ASN A 142 14.53 -7.79 -8.23
N ILE A 143 13.57 -7.56 -9.13
CA ILE A 143 12.50 -8.53 -9.43
C ILE A 143 13.07 -9.76 -10.12
N GLU A 144 14.05 -9.58 -11.00
CA GLU A 144 14.72 -10.69 -11.66
C GLU A 144 15.49 -11.55 -10.66
N LYS A 145 16.17 -10.94 -9.67
CA LYS A 145 16.83 -11.66 -8.58
C LYS A 145 15.82 -12.48 -7.75
N LEU A 146 14.67 -11.91 -7.40
CA LEU A 146 13.59 -12.66 -6.73
C LEU A 146 13.10 -13.84 -7.58
N ARG A 147 13.00 -13.65 -8.90
CA ARG A 147 12.57 -14.69 -9.85
C ARG A 147 13.61 -15.82 -9.98
N SER A 148 14.91 -15.49 -10.03
CA SER A 148 15.98 -16.46 -10.27
C SER A 148 16.45 -17.18 -9.01
N CYS A 149 16.57 -16.48 -7.87
CA CYS A 149 16.95 -17.10 -6.60
C CYS A 149 15.75 -17.78 -5.90
N GLY A 150 14.53 -17.29 -6.13
CA GLY A 150 13.30 -17.81 -5.52
C GLY A 150 12.53 -18.81 -6.38
N THR A 151 11.29 -19.09 -5.98
CA THR A 151 10.36 -19.90 -6.77
C THR A 151 9.51 -19.00 -7.67
N HIS A 152 9.43 -19.31 -8.96
CA HIS A 152 8.57 -18.59 -9.90
C HIS A 152 7.82 -19.54 -10.84
N ALA A 153 6.65 -19.10 -11.30
CA ALA A 153 5.92 -19.74 -12.38
C ALA A 153 6.09 -18.92 -13.69
N PRO A 154 5.98 -19.53 -14.88
CA PRO A 154 6.04 -18.81 -16.15
C PRO A 154 4.97 -17.71 -16.28
N TYR A 155 3.78 -17.95 -15.72
CA TYR A 155 2.71 -16.98 -15.57
C TYR A 155 1.69 -17.49 -14.53
N MET A 156 0.88 -16.57 -14.00
CA MET A 156 -0.29 -16.89 -13.17
C MET A 156 -1.56 -16.56 -13.97
N ARG A 157 -2.55 -17.45 -13.96
CA ARG A 157 -3.82 -17.21 -14.67
C ARG A 157 -4.74 -16.37 -13.77
N PRO A 158 -5.15 -15.16 -14.20
CA PRO A 158 -6.11 -14.35 -13.45
C PRO A 158 -7.52 -14.94 -13.52
N VAL A 159 -8.39 -14.51 -12.61
CA VAL A 159 -9.83 -14.80 -12.70
C VAL A 159 -10.51 -13.88 -13.72
N TYR A 160 -11.61 -14.36 -14.29
CA TYR A 160 -12.48 -13.56 -15.14
C TYR A 160 -13.57 -12.89 -14.28
N PRO A 161 -13.89 -11.60 -14.49
CA PRO A 161 -13.25 -10.67 -15.42
C PRO A 161 -11.82 -10.28 -14.97
N THR A 162 -10.91 -10.13 -15.94
CA THR A 162 -9.49 -9.78 -15.68
C THR A 162 -9.32 -8.30 -15.35
N LYS A 163 -9.86 -7.90 -14.20
CA LYS A 163 -9.83 -6.55 -13.64
C LYS A 163 -9.17 -6.57 -12.26
N THR A 164 -8.62 -5.42 -11.86
CA THR A 164 -7.88 -5.25 -10.60
C THR A 164 -8.67 -5.74 -9.39
N PHE A 165 -9.86 -5.18 -9.15
CA PHE A 165 -10.62 -5.46 -7.93
C PHE A 165 -11.03 -6.95 -7.78
N PRO A 166 -11.63 -7.61 -8.80
CA PRO A 166 -11.93 -9.04 -8.72
C PRO A 166 -10.70 -9.92 -8.46
N ASN A 167 -9.56 -9.61 -9.08
CA ASN A 167 -8.33 -10.40 -8.92
C ASN A 167 -7.71 -10.20 -7.53
N LEU A 168 -7.57 -8.96 -7.06
CA LEU A 168 -7.02 -8.68 -5.73
C LEU A 168 -7.87 -9.31 -4.62
N TYR A 169 -9.20 -9.20 -4.73
CA TYR A 169 -10.10 -9.79 -3.75
C TYR A 169 -10.04 -11.33 -3.78
N THR A 170 -9.97 -11.94 -4.97
CA THR A 170 -9.78 -13.40 -5.09
C THR A 170 -8.48 -13.85 -4.43
N LEU A 171 -7.38 -13.11 -4.59
CA LEU A 171 -6.11 -13.42 -3.92
C LEU A 171 -6.21 -13.32 -2.39
N ALA A 172 -6.95 -12.33 -1.88
CA ALA A 172 -7.12 -12.12 -0.45
C ALA A 172 -8.07 -13.13 0.23
N THR A 173 -9.12 -13.57 -0.47
CA THR A 173 -10.20 -14.38 0.11
C THR A 173 -10.15 -15.86 -0.26
N ASN A 174 -9.29 -16.25 -1.21
CA ASN A 174 -9.15 -17.61 -1.71
C ASN A 174 -10.50 -18.31 -2.02
N PRO A 175 -11.32 -17.79 -2.96
CA PRO A 175 -12.66 -18.30 -3.16
C PRO A 175 -12.69 -19.44 -4.19
N MET A 176 -12.89 -20.66 -3.71
CA MET A 176 -13.64 -21.70 -4.41
C MET A 176 -15.14 -21.35 -4.54
N GLU A 177 -15.51 -20.06 -4.53
CA GLU A 177 -16.90 -19.61 -4.60
C GLU A 177 -16.99 -18.22 -5.25
N LEU A 178 -16.89 -18.23 -6.58
CA LEU A 178 -16.88 -17.06 -7.46
C LEU A 178 -18.29 -16.53 -7.76
N LEU A 179 -19.17 -16.43 -6.75
CA LEU A 179 -20.54 -15.92 -6.92
C LEU A 179 -20.77 -14.52 -6.32
N ALA A 180 -19.99 -14.09 -5.32
CA ALA A 180 -20.28 -12.83 -4.61
C ALA A 180 -19.84 -11.56 -5.37
N ILE A 181 -18.70 -11.57 -6.07
CA ILE A 181 -18.12 -10.34 -6.65
C ILE A 181 -18.76 -9.99 -8.00
N GLN A 182 -19.12 -11.00 -8.80
CA GLN A 182 -19.92 -10.79 -10.01
C GLN A 182 -21.23 -10.06 -9.64
N CYS A 183 -21.81 -10.39 -8.49
CA CYS A 183 -23.03 -9.78 -7.97
C CYS A 183 -22.82 -8.31 -7.57
N MET A 184 -21.71 -7.94 -6.91
CA MET A 184 -21.47 -6.54 -6.51
C MET A 184 -21.23 -5.60 -7.70
N ILE A 185 -20.50 -6.04 -8.73
CA ILE A 185 -20.29 -5.21 -9.94
C ILE A 185 -21.61 -5.05 -10.71
N LEU A 186 -22.41 -6.12 -10.82
CA LEU A 186 -23.72 -6.07 -11.46
C LEU A 186 -24.73 -5.22 -10.68
N TYR A 187 -24.72 -5.32 -9.34
CA TYR A 187 -25.57 -4.53 -8.44
C TYR A 187 -25.24 -3.04 -8.52
N SER A 188 -23.96 -2.67 -8.54
CA SER A 188 -23.55 -1.26 -8.75
C SER A 188 -23.98 -0.74 -10.12
N MET A 189 -23.87 -1.55 -11.18
CA MET A 189 -24.35 -1.18 -12.51
C MET A 189 -25.88 -1.01 -12.54
N LEU A 190 -26.63 -1.89 -11.89
CA LEU A 190 -28.09 -1.80 -11.77
C LEU A 190 -28.52 -0.57 -10.97
N LEU A 191 -27.84 -0.23 -9.87
CA LEU A 191 -28.09 0.99 -9.11
C LEU A 191 -27.88 2.24 -9.95
N SER A 192 -26.79 2.32 -10.72
CA SER A 192 -26.55 3.44 -11.63
C SER A 192 -27.59 3.55 -12.75
N ILE A 193 -28.14 2.43 -13.23
CA ILE A 193 -29.25 2.41 -14.21
C ILE A 193 -30.55 2.89 -13.55
N PHE A 194 -30.88 2.41 -12.35
CA PHE A 194 -32.09 2.81 -11.61
C PHE A 194 -32.05 4.23 -11.06
N GLU A 195 -30.87 4.81 -10.81
CA GLU A 195 -30.71 6.24 -10.49
C GLU A 195 -30.74 7.11 -11.75
N GLY A 196 -30.22 6.63 -12.88
CA GLY A 196 -30.27 7.32 -14.18
C GLY A 196 -31.67 7.45 -14.80
N GLU A 197 -32.56 6.46 -14.58
CA GLU A 197 -33.95 6.52 -15.07
C GLU A 197 -34.86 7.45 -14.25
N ARG A 198 -34.46 7.86 -13.05
CA ARG A 198 -35.27 8.75 -12.20
C ARG A 198 -35.22 10.23 -12.60
N SER A 199 -34.37 10.61 -13.56
CA SER A 199 -34.24 11.99 -14.04
C SER A 199 -35.02 12.29 -15.34
N LEU A 200 -35.77 11.34 -15.90
CA LEU A 200 -36.44 11.47 -17.21
C LEU A 200 -37.93 11.14 -17.14
N THR A 201 -38.68 11.69 -16.16
CA THR A 201 -40.17 11.71 -16.23
C THR A 201 -40.80 12.78 -15.31
N ILE A 202 -40.56 14.07 -15.55
CA ILE A 202 -41.53 15.14 -15.19
C ILE A 202 -41.45 16.24 -16.26
N ASP A 203 -42.35 16.20 -17.23
CA ASP A 203 -42.94 17.38 -17.89
C ASP A 203 -44.24 16.92 -18.57
N GLY A 204 -45.28 16.73 -17.75
CA GLY A 204 -46.65 16.62 -18.21
C GLY A 204 -47.23 18.03 -18.34
N GLY A 205 -47.19 18.60 -19.55
CA GLY A 205 -47.93 19.80 -19.90
C GLY A 205 -49.36 19.46 -20.30
N GLU A 206 -50.34 20.03 -19.59
CA GLU A 206 -51.76 19.99 -19.91
C GLU A 206 -52.05 20.56 -21.32
N VAL A 207 -52.87 19.84 -22.08
CA VAL A 207 -53.57 20.36 -23.26
C VAL A 207 -55.02 20.60 -22.86
N ASN A 208 -55.39 21.88 -22.77
CA ASN A 208 -56.73 22.40 -23.05
C ASN A 208 -56.56 23.74 -23.79
#